data_AF-X1JMJ8-F1
#
_entry.id   AF-X1JMJ8-F1
#
_cell.length_a   1.000
_cell.length_b   1.000
_cell.length_c   1.000
_cell.angle_alpha   90.00
_cell.angle_beta   90.00
_cell.angle_gamma   90.00
#
_symmetry.space_group_name_H-M   'P 1'
#
loop_
_entity.id
_entity.type
_entity.pdbx_description
1 polymer ?
#
loop_
_entity_poly.entity_id
_entity_poly.type
_entity_poly.pdbx_seq_one_letter_code
_entity_poly.pdbx_strand_id
1 'polypeptide(L)'
;MRQNHKWTDEERAIIRRDYKHTHKSRQHLAYQLSQLTGEKITEFGVAGQIAIMGIAKSDDRRPWNPEEDAKLIKLIPTLCPRAVARKMHRSINSVVVRSKRLNISRRVRNGWFTKKEVMEILGHDHKWVQRRIDSGALKASCHYDHRPSQIGGSAWHIDEKDLKHFIKSYPEEIVGCNIDIIMIVEIISGVNNNHH
;
A
#
# COMPACT_ATOMS: atom_id res chain seq x y z
N MET A 1 -1.90 0.35 39.74
CA MET A 1 -0.67 0.73 39.00
C MET A 1 -0.14 -0.51 38.28
N ARG A 2 0.11 -0.46 36.96
CA ARG A 2 0.86 -1.54 36.29
C ARG A 2 2.31 -1.43 36.76
N GLN A 3 2.80 -2.42 37.49
CA GLN A 3 4.24 -2.51 37.77
C GLN A 3 4.95 -2.89 36.46
N ASN A 4 5.92 -2.08 36.07
CA ASN A 4 6.81 -2.42 34.95
C ASN A 4 7.78 -3.49 35.45
N HIS A 5 7.84 -4.63 34.75
CA HIS A 5 8.78 -5.70 35.01
C HIS A 5 10.23 -5.17 35.01
N LYS A 6 11.02 -5.57 36.01
CA LYS A 6 12.41 -5.13 36.17
C LYS A 6 13.34 -6.09 35.43
N TRP A 7 13.86 -5.63 34.29
CA TRP A 7 14.71 -6.43 33.44
C TRP A 7 16.07 -6.75 34.06
N THR A 8 16.47 -8.02 34.08
CA THR A 8 17.82 -8.47 34.44
C THR A 8 18.75 -8.52 33.21
N ASP A 9 20.06 -8.71 33.43
CA ASP A 9 21.03 -8.85 32.33
C ASP A 9 20.88 -10.17 31.59
N GLU A 10 20.49 -11.24 32.29
CA GLU A 10 20.22 -12.56 31.72
C GLU A 10 19.01 -12.51 30.78
N GLU A 11 17.93 -11.85 31.19
CA GLU A 11 16.75 -11.65 30.34
C GLU A 11 17.07 -10.81 29.11
N ARG A 12 17.88 -9.75 29.27
CA ARG A 12 18.40 -8.95 28.14
C ARG A 12 19.25 -9.81 27.20
N ALA A 13 20.06 -10.73 27.73
CA ALA A 13 20.87 -11.65 26.92
C ALA A 13 19.99 -12.61 26.11
N ILE A 14 18.93 -13.15 26.71
CA ILE A 14 17.93 -14.00 26.02
C ILE A 14 17.26 -13.22 24.88
N ILE A 15 16.79 -12.00 25.15
CA ILE A 15 16.18 -11.14 24.11
C ILE A 15 17.17 -10.89 22.97
N ARG A 16 18.43 -10.55 23.29
CA ARG A 16 19.46 -10.28 22.27
C ARG A 16 19.75 -11.51 21.41
N ARG A 17 19.76 -12.71 22.00
CA ARG A 17 20.03 -13.98 21.30
C ARG A 17 18.86 -14.42 20.41
N ASP A 18 17.64 -14.33 20.91
CA ASP A 18 16.48 -15.02 20.32
C ASP A 18 15.54 -14.08 19.54
N TYR A 19 15.72 -12.76 19.61
CA TYR A 19 14.91 -11.81 18.86
C TYR A 19 15.23 -11.86 17.35
N LYS A 20 14.24 -12.30 16.55
CA LYS A 20 14.35 -12.45 15.09
C LYS A 20 13.73 -11.30 14.30
N HIS A 21 13.60 -10.11 14.89
CA HIS A 21 12.97 -8.95 14.25
C HIS A 21 11.53 -9.20 13.74
N THR A 22 10.80 -10.14 14.34
CA THR A 22 9.40 -10.46 13.98
C THR A 22 8.45 -10.34 15.17
N HIS A 23 7.17 -10.15 14.87
CA HIS A 23 6.10 -10.18 15.86
C HIS A 23 6.08 -11.52 16.62
N LYS A 24 6.17 -12.64 15.90
CA LYS A 24 6.19 -13.99 16.47
C LYS A 24 7.34 -14.19 17.46
N SER A 25 8.55 -13.70 17.13
CA SER A 25 9.67 -13.78 18.08
C SER A 25 9.43 -12.99 19.36
N ARG A 26 8.73 -11.84 19.31
CA ARG A 26 8.40 -11.08 20.53
C ARG A 26 7.38 -11.79 21.40
N GLN A 27 6.37 -12.41 20.79
CA GLN A 27 5.37 -13.20 21.51
C GLN A 27 5.99 -14.43 22.18
N HIS A 28 6.87 -15.13 21.45
CA HIS A 28 7.59 -16.28 21.99
C HIS A 28 8.51 -15.87 23.15
N LEU A 29 9.26 -14.79 23.00
CA LEU A 29 10.08 -14.22 24.08
C LEU A 29 9.24 -13.85 25.30
N ALA A 30 8.09 -13.20 25.12
CA ALA A 30 7.21 -12.84 26.22
C ALA A 30 6.71 -14.09 26.98
N TYR A 31 6.33 -15.14 26.25
CA TYR A 31 5.93 -16.41 26.84
C TYR A 31 7.09 -17.08 27.59
N GLN A 32 8.24 -17.25 26.94
CA GLN A 32 9.42 -17.89 27.50
C GLN A 32 9.91 -17.18 28.76
N LEU A 33 10.02 -15.85 28.72
CA LEU A 33 10.46 -15.05 29.87
C LEU A 33 9.43 -15.13 31.00
N SER A 34 8.13 -15.14 30.69
CA SER A 34 7.10 -15.30 31.74
C SER A 34 7.19 -16.65 32.45
N GLN A 35 7.56 -17.72 31.74
CA GLN A 35 7.76 -19.04 32.33
C GLN A 35 9.03 -19.10 33.20
N LEU A 36 10.10 -18.42 32.78
CA LEU A 36 11.37 -18.41 33.50
C LEU A 36 11.32 -17.58 34.78
N THR A 37 10.62 -16.43 34.76
CA THR A 37 10.58 -15.50 35.89
C THR A 37 9.40 -15.74 36.81
N GLY A 38 8.36 -16.44 36.35
CA GLY A 38 7.07 -16.55 37.03
C GLY A 38 6.25 -15.26 37.00
N GLU A 39 6.77 -14.17 36.43
CA GLU A 39 6.07 -12.90 36.27
C GLU A 39 5.38 -12.82 34.91
N LYS A 40 4.25 -12.10 34.85
CA LYS A 40 3.55 -11.89 33.59
C LYS A 40 4.25 -10.84 32.73
N ILE A 41 5.07 -11.30 31.79
CA ILE A 41 5.73 -10.44 30.80
C ILE A 41 4.87 -10.37 29.54
N THR A 42 4.57 -9.15 29.11
CA THR A 42 3.77 -8.91 27.90
C THR A 42 4.64 -8.67 26.68
N GLU A 43 4.09 -8.93 25.49
CA GLU A 43 4.76 -8.59 24.22
C GLU A 43 5.18 -7.12 24.16
N PHE A 44 4.34 -6.21 24.70
CA PHE A 44 4.64 -4.77 24.75
C PHE A 44 5.83 -4.46 25.67
N GLY A 45 5.97 -5.17 26.78
CA GLY A 45 7.13 -5.05 27.67
C GLY A 45 8.42 -5.44 26.94
N VAL A 46 8.41 -6.59 26.25
CA VAL A 46 9.54 -7.06 25.43
C VAL A 46 9.85 -6.07 24.30
N ALA A 47 8.82 -5.52 23.63
CA ALA A 47 9.00 -4.52 22.58
C ALA A 47 9.64 -3.23 23.09
N GLY A 48 9.23 -2.74 24.27
CA GLY A 48 9.84 -1.59 24.93
C GLY A 48 11.31 -1.85 25.25
N GLN A 49 11.63 -3.03 25.80
CA GLN A 49 13.00 -3.38 26.14
C GLN A 49 13.90 -3.54 24.91
N ILE A 50 13.40 -4.15 23.84
CA ILE A 50 14.08 -4.23 22.54
C ILE A 50 14.42 -2.84 21.99
N ALA A 51 13.51 -1.87 22.16
CA ALA A 51 13.75 -0.49 21.75
C ALA A 51 14.84 0.19 22.60
N ILE A 52 14.78 0.03 23.93
CA ILE A 52 15.79 0.55 24.87
C ILE A 52 17.18 -0.05 24.57
N MET A 53 17.24 -1.34 24.26
CA MET A 53 18.47 -2.04 23.91
C MET A 53 19.03 -1.68 22.53
N GLY A 54 18.30 -0.90 21.71
CA GLY A 54 18.74 -0.48 20.37
C GLY A 54 18.76 -1.61 19.32
N ILE A 55 18.23 -2.79 19.64
CA ILE A 55 18.20 -3.96 18.74
C ILE A 55 16.87 -4.09 17.99
N ALA A 56 15.95 -3.15 18.19
CA ALA A 56 14.73 -3.07 17.40
C ALA A 56 15.07 -3.09 15.91
N LYS A 57 14.22 -3.75 15.10
CA LYS A 57 14.33 -3.64 13.66
C LYS A 57 14.29 -2.15 13.32
N SER A 58 15.40 -1.63 12.76
CA SER A 58 15.45 -0.27 12.28
C SER A 58 14.44 -0.16 11.15
N ASP A 59 13.30 0.48 11.42
CA ASP A 59 12.55 1.09 10.34
C ASP A 59 13.49 2.07 9.67
N ASP A 60 13.56 1.97 8.36
CA ASP A 60 14.35 2.78 7.44
C ASP A 60 14.21 4.29 7.72
N ARG A 61 14.94 4.76 8.74
CA ARG A 61 14.99 6.14 9.25
C ARG A 61 16.06 6.96 8.53
N ARG A 62 16.71 6.40 7.53
CA ARG A 62 17.69 7.12 6.71
C ARG A 62 16.98 8.33 6.07
N PRO A 63 17.53 9.54 6.14
CA PRO A 63 16.94 10.70 5.47
C PRO A 63 16.90 10.47 3.95
N TRP A 64 15.90 11.04 3.28
CA TRP A 64 15.82 11.04 1.82
C TRP A 64 16.78 12.08 1.26
N ASN A 65 17.60 11.69 0.29
CA ASN A 65 18.43 12.65 -0.44
C ASN A 65 17.76 13.07 -1.78
N PRO A 66 18.22 14.17 -2.40
CA PRO A 66 17.63 14.66 -3.65
C PRO A 66 17.69 13.65 -4.81
N GLU A 67 18.73 12.81 -4.87
CA GLU A 67 18.87 11.78 -5.91
C GLU A 67 17.81 10.66 -5.75
N GLU A 68 17.54 10.27 -4.51
CA GLU A 68 16.48 9.32 -4.17
C GLU A 68 15.11 9.90 -4.47
N ASP A 69 14.87 11.18 -4.22
CA ASP A 69 13.63 11.85 -4.61
C ASP A 69 13.46 11.84 -6.12
N ALA A 70 14.50 12.21 -6.89
CA ALA A 70 14.47 12.16 -8.35
C ALA A 70 14.22 10.74 -8.87
N LYS A 71 14.80 9.73 -8.22
CA LYS A 71 14.56 8.31 -8.55
C LYS A 71 13.13 7.89 -8.19
N LEU A 72 12.59 8.36 -7.07
CA LEU A 72 11.23 8.07 -6.62
C LEU A 72 10.19 8.65 -7.58
N ILE A 73 10.39 9.89 -8.03
CA ILE A 73 9.55 10.58 -9.02
C ILE A 73 9.46 9.76 -10.31
N LYS A 74 10.56 9.16 -10.77
CA LYS A 74 10.58 8.32 -11.98
C LYS A 74 9.92 6.96 -11.79
N LEU A 75 10.04 6.36 -10.60
CA LEU A 75 9.64 4.96 -10.36
C LEU A 75 8.19 4.82 -9.88
N ILE A 76 7.67 5.75 -9.10
CA ILE A 76 6.31 5.65 -8.51
C ILE A 76 5.18 5.64 -9.54
N PRO A 77 5.23 6.41 -10.64
CA PRO A 77 4.21 6.38 -11.68
C PRO A 77 4.27 5.13 -12.59
N THR A 78 5.32 4.31 -12.48
CA THR A 78 5.55 3.15 -13.38
C THR A 78 5.55 1.81 -12.65
N LEU A 79 5.80 1.81 -11.34
CA LEU A 79 5.91 0.62 -10.52
C LEU A 79 5.07 0.75 -9.25
N CYS A 80 4.46 -0.35 -8.81
CA CYS A 80 3.75 -0.36 -7.55
C CYS A 80 4.70 -0.05 -6.37
N PRO A 81 4.24 0.58 -5.27
CA PRO A 81 5.10 0.99 -4.15
C PRO A 81 5.97 -0.13 -3.57
N ARG A 82 5.50 -1.39 -3.63
CA ARG A 82 6.28 -2.57 -3.19
C ARG A 82 7.47 -2.87 -4.12
N ALA A 83 7.31 -2.72 -5.43
CA ALA A 83 8.39 -2.88 -6.38
C ALA A 83 9.41 -1.73 -6.26
N VAL A 84 8.93 -0.50 -6.09
CA VAL A 84 9.78 0.68 -5.83
C VAL A 84 10.61 0.51 -4.56
N ALA A 85 9.98 0.09 -3.46
CA ALA A 85 10.66 -0.19 -2.19
C ALA A 85 11.82 -1.19 -2.34
N ARG A 86 11.59 -2.30 -3.05
CA ARG A 86 12.66 -3.28 -3.33
C ARG A 86 13.80 -2.67 -4.16
N LYS A 87 13.47 -1.90 -5.19
CA LYS A 87 14.45 -1.30 -6.12
C LYS A 87 15.24 -0.15 -5.48
N MET A 88 14.68 0.50 -4.47
CA MET A 88 15.31 1.58 -3.72
C MET A 88 15.97 1.10 -2.42
N HIS A 89 15.83 -0.18 -2.08
CA HIS A 89 16.25 -0.73 -0.79
C HIS A 89 15.67 0.04 0.41
N ARG A 90 14.44 0.54 0.26
CA ARG A 90 13.69 1.34 1.24
C ARG A 90 12.47 0.56 1.75
N SER A 91 11.94 0.92 2.90
CA SER A 91 10.67 0.33 3.37
C SER A 91 9.49 0.83 2.52
N ILE A 92 8.46 -0.01 2.36
CA ILE A 92 7.22 0.36 1.63
C ILE A 92 6.59 1.60 2.26
N ASN A 93 6.59 1.69 3.59
CA ASN A 93 6.03 2.82 4.30
C ASN A 93 6.83 4.11 4.03
N SER A 94 8.16 4.04 4.05
CA SER A 94 9.04 5.19 3.71
C SER A 94 8.74 5.71 2.30
N VAL A 95 8.64 4.81 1.32
CA VAL A 95 8.27 5.13 -0.07
C VAL A 95 6.90 5.79 -0.17
N VAL A 96 5.87 5.25 0.48
CA VAL A 96 4.50 5.79 0.43
C VAL A 96 4.38 7.15 1.13
N VAL A 97 5.03 7.31 2.28
CA VAL A 97 5.04 8.59 3.01
C VAL A 97 5.81 9.63 2.20
N ARG A 98 6.96 9.28 1.63
CA ARG A 98 7.73 10.23 0.82
C ARG A 98 7.00 10.61 -0.46
N SER A 99 6.39 9.65 -1.17
CA SER A 99 5.63 9.95 -2.39
C SER A 99 4.47 10.91 -2.11
N LYS A 100 3.80 10.79 -0.96
CA LYS A 100 2.77 11.75 -0.52
C LYS A 100 3.36 13.12 -0.24
N ARG A 101 4.50 13.21 0.44
CA ARG A 101 5.17 14.49 0.73
C ARG A 101 5.67 15.22 -0.51
N LEU A 102 6.05 14.47 -1.54
CA LEU A 102 6.44 14.99 -2.84
C LEU A 102 5.26 15.20 -3.80
N ASN A 103 4.02 14.96 -3.35
CA ASN A 103 2.81 15.02 -4.18
C ASN A 103 2.86 14.20 -5.48
N ILE A 104 3.58 13.06 -5.48
CA ILE A 104 3.71 12.18 -6.65
C ILE A 104 2.48 11.27 -6.73
N SER A 105 1.80 11.28 -7.87
CA SER A 105 0.72 10.33 -8.16
C SER A 105 1.26 8.89 -8.17
N ARG A 106 0.69 8.04 -7.32
CA ARG A 106 1.08 6.62 -7.16
C ARG A 106 0.42 5.68 -8.17
N ARG A 107 -0.20 6.23 -9.22
CA ARG A 107 -0.94 5.46 -10.20
C ARG A 107 0.01 4.97 -11.28
N VAL A 108 0.12 3.65 -11.42
CA VAL A 108 0.92 3.02 -12.46
C VAL A 108 0.15 3.13 -13.78
N ARG A 109 0.55 4.05 -14.66
CA ARG A 109 -0.15 4.26 -15.95
C ARG A 109 0.50 3.41 -17.04
N ASN A 110 -0.01 2.20 -17.23
CA ASN A 110 0.34 1.35 -18.38
C ASN A 110 -0.76 1.37 -19.46
N GLY A 111 -1.55 2.45 -19.54
CA GLY A 111 -2.64 2.60 -20.53
C GLY A 111 -3.91 1.78 -20.24
N TRP A 112 -4.03 1.21 -19.05
CA TRP A 112 -5.20 0.44 -18.61
C TRP A 112 -5.43 0.58 -17.09
N PHE A 113 -6.64 0.25 -16.66
CA PHE A 113 -7.15 0.36 -15.30
C PHE A 113 -7.77 -0.95 -14.82
N THR A 114 -7.65 -1.22 -13.53
CA THR A 114 -8.44 -2.27 -12.86
C THR A 114 -9.86 -1.78 -12.57
N LYS A 115 -10.83 -2.69 -12.39
CA LYS A 115 -12.19 -2.31 -11.95
C LYS A 115 -12.16 -1.51 -10.65
N LYS A 116 -11.24 -1.83 -9.73
CA LYS A 116 -11.06 -1.08 -8.48
C LYS A 116 -10.65 0.37 -8.73
N GLU A 117 -9.71 0.61 -9.63
CA GLU A 117 -9.30 1.98 -9.97
C GLU A 117 -10.44 2.73 -10.65
N VAL A 118 -11.21 2.08 -11.52
CA VAL A 118 -12.40 2.70 -12.13
C VAL A 118 -13.46 3.08 -11.09
N MET A 119 -13.66 2.26 -10.05
CA MET A 119 -14.52 2.62 -8.92
C MET A 119 -14.05 3.91 -8.22
N GLU A 120 -12.74 4.02 -7.97
CA GLU A 120 -12.14 5.20 -7.33
C GLU A 120 -12.23 6.44 -8.23
N ILE A 121 -12.09 6.27 -9.54
CA ILE A 121 -12.15 7.37 -10.53
C ILE A 121 -13.58 7.89 -10.68
N LEU A 122 -14.54 6.98 -10.89
CA LEU A 122 -15.94 7.33 -11.16
C LEU A 122 -16.76 7.53 -9.88
N GLY A 123 -16.19 7.28 -8.70
CA GLY A 123 -16.88 7.46 -7.41
C GLY A 123 -18.02 6.45 -7.18
N HIS A 124 -17.97 5.28 -7.83
CA HIS A 124 -19.04 4.27 -7.82
C HIS A 124 -18.60 2.95 -7.15
N ASP A 125 -19.58 2.18 -6.65
CA ASP A 125 -19.30 0.89 -6.03
C ASP A 125 -18.99 -0.24 -7.04
N HIS A 126 -18.50 -1.38 -6.53
CA HIS A 126 -18.09 -2.51 -7.36
C HIS A 126 -19.23 -3.14 -8.17
N LYS A 127 -20.47 -3.10 -7.68
CA LYS A 127 -21.66 -3.62 -8.38
C LYS A 127 -22.05 -2.69 -9.50
N TRP A 128 -21.99 -1.38 -9.26
CA TRP A 128 -22.28 -0.37 -10.26
C TRP A 128 -21.35 -0.52 -11.46
N VAL A 129 -20.03 -0.60 -11.22
CA VAL A 129 -19.05 -0.75 -12.31
C VAL A 129 -19.20 -2.12 -12.99
N GLN A 130 -19.44 -3.18 -12.21
CA GLN A 130 -19.67 -4.51 -12.78
C GLN A 130 -20.88 -4.53 -13.72
N ARG A 131 -21.99 -3.85 -13.40
CA ARG A 131 -23.16 -3.79 -14.30
C ARG A 131 -22.85 -3.15 -15.66
N ARG A 132 -21.98 -2.14 -15.71
CA ARG A 132 -21.57 -1.49 -16.98
C ARG A 132 -20.65 -2.38 -17.80
N ILE A 133 -19.79 -3.15 -17.12
CA ILE A 133 -19.00 -4.19 -17.78
C ILE A 133 -19.93 -5.28 -18.33
N ASP A 134 -20.90 -5.72 -17.53
CA ASP A 134 -21.83 -6.79 -17.88
C ASP A 134 -22.78 -6.39 -19.02
N SER A 135 -23.20 -5.12 -19.08
CA SER A 135 -24.03 -4.58 -20.16
C SER A 135 -23.23 -4.26 -21.43
N GLY A 136 -21.89 -4.29 -21.36
CA GLY A 136 -21.01 -3.87 -22.45
C GLY A 136 -20.87 -2.36 -22.62
N ALA A 137 -21.51 -1.55 -21.76
CA ALA A 137 -21.34 -0.09 -21.77
C ALA A 137 -19.89 0.31 -21.48
N LEU A 138 -19.23 -0.40 -20.55
CA LEU A 138 -17.81 -0.25 -20.26
C LEU A 138 -17.05 -1.50 -20.71
N LYS A 139 -16.26 -1.37 -21.78
CA LYS A 139 -15.48 -2.50 -22.31
C LYS A 139 -14.34 -2.86 -21.35
N ALA A 140 -14.24 -4.15 -21.05
CA ALA A 140 -13.19 -4.72 -20.19
C ALA A 140 -12.82 -6.13 -20.64
N SER A 141 -11.56 -6.50 -20.50
CA SER A 141 -11.06 -7.87 -20.62
C SER A 141 -10.79 -8.46 -19.23
N CYS A 142 -10.78 -9.79 -19.11
CA CYS A 142 -10.35 -10.47 -17.89
C CYS A 142 -8.86 -10.85 -17.99
N HIS A 143 -8.11 -10.74 -16.90
CA HIS A 143 -6.73 -11.24 -16.81
C HIS A 143 -6.61 -12.77 -16.88
N TYR A 144 -7.70 -13.48 -16.62
CA TYR A 144 -7.75 -14.94 -16.60
C TYR A 144 -8.56 -15.45 -17.79
N ASP A 145 -8.28 -16.67 -18.23
CA ASP A 145 -9.02 -17.37 -19.29
C ASP A 145 -10.53 -17.51 -18.99
N HIS A 146 -10.94 -17.24 -17.75
CA HIS A 146 -12.31 -17.32 -17.26
C HIS A 146 -12.77 -16.03 -16.61
N ARG A 147 -14.05 -15.70 -16.79
CA ARG A 147 -14.69 -14.54 -16.17
C ARG A 147 -14.62 -14.66 -14.64
N PRO A 148 -14.14 -13.64 -13.92
CA PRO A 148 -14.03 -13.70 -12.47
C PRO A 148 -15.41 -13.52 -11.84
N SER A 149 -15.64 -14.14 -10.67
CA SER A 149 -16.83 -13.87 -9.87
C SER A 149 -16.92 -12.39 -9.49
N GLN A 150 -18.11 -11.88 -9.17
CA GLN A 150 -18.40 -10.43 -9.01
C GLN A 150 -17.43 -9.65 -8.09
N ILE A 151 -16.69 -10.33 -7.22
CA ILE A 151 -15.76 -9.77 -6.23
C ILE A 151 -14.34 -9.52 -6.81
N GLY A 152 -14.04 -10.00 -8.02
CA GLY A 152 -12.73 -9.89 -8.67
C GLY A 152 -12.36 -8.50 -9.20
N GLY A 153 -12.25 -7.48 -8.35
CA GLY A 153 -11.90 -6.10 -8.72
C GLY A 153 -10.61 -5.96 -9.53
N SER A 154 -9.56 -6.68 -9.16
CA SER A 154 -8.27 -6.67 -9.85
C SER A 154 -8.19 -7.65 -11.03
N ALA A 155 -9.27 -8.39 -11.31
CA ALA A 155 -9.29 -9.38 -12.38
C ALA A 155 -9.74 -8.77 -13.73
N TRP A 156 -10.33 -7.58 -13.70
CA TRP A 156 -10.74 -6.84 -14.90
C TRP A 156 -9.65 -5.87 -15.35
N HIS A 157 -9.45 -5.83 -16.65
CA HIS A 157 -8.53 -4.96 -17.38
C HIS A 157 -9.35 -4.05 -18.31
N ILE A 158 -9.31 -2.75 -18.05
CA ILE A 158 -10.10 -1.73 -18.75
C ILE A 158 -9.11 -0.81 -19.45
N ASP A 159 -9.03 -0.83 -20.77
CA ASP A 159 -8.12 0.06 -21.51
C ASP A 159 -8.51 1.52 -21.25
N GLU A 160 -7.53 2.41 -21.18
CA GLU A 160 -7.75 3.84 -21.00
C GLU A 160 -8.64 4.42 -22.12
N LYS A 161 -8.46 3.95 -23.36
CA LYS A 161 -9.29 4.35 -24.51
C LYS A 161 -10.77 3.99 -24.30
N ASP A 162 -11.04 2.85 -23.67
CA ASP A 162 -12.39 2.32 -23.45
C ASP A 162 -13.06 3.07 -22.29
N LEU A 163 -12.31 3.35 -21.22
CA LEU A 163 -12.77 4.21 -20.13
C LEU A 163 -13.02 5.66 -20.62
N LYS A 164 -12.14 6.19 -21.46
CA LYS A 164 -12.30 7.50 -22.10
C LYS A 164 -13.55 7.54 -22.96
N HIS A 165 -13.80 6.50 -23.75
CA HIS A 165 -14.99 6.39 -24.56
C HIS A 165 -16.24 6.37 -23.67
N PHE A 166 -16.25 5.57 -22.60
CA PHE A 166 -17.36 5.53 -21.65
C PHE A 166 -17.66 6.90 -21.04
N ILE A 167 -16.65 7.60 -20.51
CA ILE A 167 -16.80 8.93 -19.91
C ILE A 167 -17.41 9.94 -20.89
N LYS A 168 -17.04 9.87 -22.17
CA LYS A 168 -17.57 10.76 -23.21
C LYS A 168 -18.98 10.40 -23.66
N SER A 169 -19.31 9.11 -23.69
CA SER A 169 -20.60 8.61 -24.14
C SER A 169 -21.68 8.69 -23.06
N TYR A 170 -21.30 8.67 -21.78
CA TYR A 170 -22.21 8.68 -20.63
C TYR A 170 -21.82 9.75 -19.58
N PRO A 171 -21.67 11.03 -19.95
CA PRO A 171 -21.28 12.09 -19.01
C PRO A 171 -22.29 12.27 -17.86
N GLU A 172 -23.57 12.02 -18.12
CA GLU A 172 -24.66 12.08 -17.14
C GLU A 172 -24.58 10.99 -16.07
N GLU A 173 -23.80 9.93 -16.28
CA GLU A 173 -23.58 8.89 -15.29
C GLU A 173 -22.45 9.24 -14.29
N ILE A 174 -21.71 10.32 -14.57
CA ILE A 174 -20.64 10.84 -13.72
C ILE A 174 -21.25 11.81 -12.69
N VAL A 175 -22.02 11.26 -11.76
CA VAL A 175 -22.72 12.04 -10.73
C VAL A 175 -22.21 11.62 -9.37
N GLY A 176 -21.39 12.47 -8.74
CA GLY A 176 -20.93 12.20 -7.38
C GLY A 176 -19.98 13.25 -6.83
N CYS A 177 -20.05 13.49 -5.53
CA CYS A 177 -19.10 14.28 -4.77
C CYS A 177 -17.74 13.57 -4.53
N ASN A 178 -17.65 12.28 -4.86
CA ASN A 178 -16.49 11.41 -4.59
C ASN A 178 -15.75 10.98 -5.87
N ILE A 179 -15.91 11.72 -6.98
CA ILE A 179 -15.21 11.44 -8.23
C ILE A 179 -13.78 11.99 -8.19
N ASP A 180 -12.86 11.33 -8.89
CA ASP A 180 -11.53 11.88 -9.15
C ASP A 180 -11.55 12.75 -10.41
N ILE A 181 -11.98 14.00 -10.23
CA ILE A 181 -12.12 14.96 -11.33
C ILE A 181 -10.82 15.21 -12.09
N ILE A 182 -9.68 15.17 -11.39
CA ILE A 182 -8.35 15.38 -12.01
C ILE A 182 -8.09 14.23 -12.98
N MET A 183 -8.32 12.99 -12.56
CA MET A 183 -8.12 11.82 -13.41
C MET A 183 -9.07 11.79 -14.60
N ILE A 184 -10.33 12.16 -14.40
CA ILE A 184 -11.31 12.25 -15.50
C ILE A 184 -10.81 13.24 -16.56
N VAL A 185 -10.33 14.41 -16.14
CA VAL A 185 -9.78 15.43 -17.06
C VAL A 185 -8.52 14.92 -17.76
N GLU A 186 -7.61 14.23 -17.07
CA GLU A 186 -6.42 13.63 -17.69
C GLU A 186 -6.78 12.59 -18.76
N ILE A 187 -7.71 11.67 -18.46
CA ILE A 187 -8.19 10.66 -19.42
C ILE A 187 -8.84 11.32 -20.64
N ILE A 188 -9.71 12.32 -20.43
CA ILE A 188 -10.40 13.02 -21.52
C ILE A 188 -9.41 13.79 -22.39
N SER A 189 -8.50 14.54 -21.76
CA SER A 189 -7.51 15.37 -22.47
C SER A 189 -6.43 14.54 -23.16
N GLY A 190 -6.20 13.30 -22.71
CA GLY A 190 -5.06 12.49 -23.17
C GLY A 190 -3.71 13.09 -22.77
N VAL A 191 -3.73 14.10 -21.90
CA VAL A 191 -2.53 14.68 -21.33
C VAL A 191 -2.12 13.75 -20.20
N ASN A 192 -1.16 12.89 -20.49
CA ASN A 192 -0.33 12.34 -19.43
C ASN A 192 0.41 13.52 -18.80
N ASN A 193 -0.13 14.09 -17.72
CA ASN A 193 0.59 15.03 -16.86
C ASN A 193 1.73 14.28 -16.14
N ASN A 194 2.68 13.80 -16.92
CA ASN A 194 4.04 13.44 -16.52
C ASN A 194 4.98 14.63 -16.83
N HIS A 195 4.49 15.86 -16.65
CA HIS A 195 5.31 17.06 -16.82
C HIS A 195 5.25 17.91 -15.57
N HIS A 196 6.44 18.05 -14.98
CA HIS A 196 6.90 18.93 -13.91
C HIS A 196 6.83 18.39 -12.48
#